data_AF-A0A920F079-F1
#
_entry.id   AF-A0A920F079-F1
#
_cell.length_a   1.000
_cell.length_b   1.000
_cell.length_c   1.000
_cell.angle_alpha   90.00
_cell.angle_beta   90.00
_cell.angle_gamma   90.00
#
_symmetry.space_group_name_H-M   'P 1'
#
loop_
_entity.id
_entity.type
_entity.pdbx_description
1 polymer ?
#
loop_
_entity_poly.entity_id
_entity_poly.type
_entity_poly.pdbx_seq_one_letter_code
_entity_poly.pdbx_strand_id
1 'polypeptide(L)'
;MIELQKEIEKSKLYFPLDFSSRDSASLGGLLATNAGGLSVLKYGTAKDCCLGLEVVLPNGEIWNGLKTLRKDNSGYSLKDLFIGSEGTLGVITAASMRLFSPVKEKTTYIVKTPNLGAAIELFGQICHRTQDNILAFEFMEKNAIDLVMRHFPERVPHFFKQDTNYVACIVEFPATYQKEDYDANSLSEVFLNKRICSYQKKCSDKEGKEVWYLRESITFASAKDGPQVKNDISLPISKIPDFVKYITRKFNQLYPDGSFINFGHIGDGNLHFNFAPFFNKVPTDGKGKAAEIADFLQNKEEIIRGLINDAVVLYDGSITAEHGIGRLRKSENVRLKSDVELEMMRRIKHSLDPKNILNPEVLF
;
A
#
# COMPACT_ATOMS: atom_id res chain seq x y z
N MET A 1 6.05 9.51 -15.20
CA MET A 1 6.57 10.17 -13.97
C MET A 1 8.09 10.36 -13.95
N ILE A 2 8.89 9.43 -14.50
CA ILE A 2 10.37 9.51 -14.48
C ILE A 2 10.91 10.86 -14.95
N GLU A 3 10.39 11.40 -16.06
CA GLU A 3 10.87 12.68 -16.61
C GLU A 3 10.67 13.84 -15.64
N LEU A 4 9.53 13.88 -14.94
CA LEU A 4 9.24 14.88 -13.90
C LEU A 4 10.24 14.77 -12.74
N GLN A 5 10.50 13.56 -12.25
CA GLN A 5 11.47 13.33 -11.17
C GLN A 5 12.89 13.77 -11.59
N LYS A 6 13.33 13.40 -12.80
CA LYS A 6 14.63 13.83 -13.36
C LYS A 6 14.75 15.35 -13.49
N GLU A 7 13.68 16.04 -13.86
CA GLU A 7 13.68 17.50 -13.93
C GLU A 7 13.81 18.13 -12.54
N ILE A 8 13.09 17.60 -11.55
CA ILE A 8 13.14 18.04 -10.16
C ILE A 8 14.52 17.82 -9.53
N GLU A 9 15.17 16.69 -9.84
CA GLU A 9 16.52 16.36 -9.37
C GLU A 9 17.57 17.41 -9.77
N LYS A 10 17.42 18.07 -10.93
CA LYS A 10 18.31 19.17 -11.36
C LYS A 10 18.31 20.33 -10.37
N SER A 11 17.21 20.52 -9.65
CA SER A 11 17.05 21.54 -8.60
C SER A 11 17.50 21.06 -7.21
N LYS A 12 18.09 19.85 -7.11
CA LYS A 12 18.48 19.21 -5.83
C LYS A 12 17.32 19.02 -4.86
N LEU A 13 16.11 18.90 -5.40
CA LEU A 13 14.89 18.60 -4.66
C LEU A 13 14.43 17.18 -4.94
N TYR A 14 13.46 16.72 -4.17
CA TYR A 14 12.92 15.37 -4.21
C TYR A 14 11.40 15.39 -4.34
N PHE A 15 10.89 14.51 -5.20
CA PHE A 15 9.46 14.26 -5.37
C PHE A 15 9.14 12.85 -4.82
N PRO A 16 8.29 12.73 -3.78
CA PRO A 16 8.25 11.53 -2.95
C PRO A 16 7.33 10.42 -3.45
N LEU A 17 6.46 10.71 -4.41
CA LEU A 17 5.49 9.74 -4.91
C LEU A 17 6.17 8.88 -5.97
N ASP A 18 6.44 7.62 -5.60
CA ASP A 18 7.14 6.65 -6.43
C ASP A 18 6.58 5.23 -6.24
N PHE A 19 6.41 4.51 -7.34
CA PHE A 19 5.77 3.19 -7.39
C PHE A 19 6.15 2.43 -8.67
N SER A 20 5.77 1.16 -8.75
CA SER A 20 6.21 0.23 -9.79
C SER A 20 5.82 0.63 -11.23
N SER A 21 4.70 1.32 -11.42
CA SER A 21 4.19 1.77 -12.73
C SER A 21 4.58 3.20 -13.13
N ARG A 22 5.57 3.82 -12.47
CA ARG A 22 6.03 5.20 -12.73
C ARG A 22 6.46 5.48 -14.19
N ASP A 23 6.82 4.44 -14.92
CA ASP A 23 7.31 4.51 -16.31
C ASP A 23 6.20 4.95 -17.28
N SER A 24 4.95 4.58 -17.00
CA SER A 24 3.78 4.92 -17.83
C SER A 24 2.77 5.84 -17.13
N ALA A 25 2.85 5.98 -15.80
CA ALA A 25 1.93 6.83 -15.05
C ALA A 25 2.11 8.33 -15.32
N SER A 26 1.00 9.07 -15.27
CA SER A 26 0.94 10.53 -15.34
C SER A 26 0.61 11.14 -13.96
N LEU A 27 1.01 12.39 -13.73
CA LEU A 27 0.69 13.11 -12.50
C LEU A 27 -0.82 13.31 -12.32
N GLY A 28 -1.55 13.58 -13.41
CA GLY A 28 -3.01 13.72 -13.37
C GLY A 28 -3.70 12.42 -12.97
N GLY A 29 -3.25 11.27 -13.50
CA GLY A 29 -3.76 9.95 -13.10
C GLY A 29 -3.47 9.65 -11.63
N LEU A 30 -2.24 9.92 -11.19
CA LEU A 30 -1.79 9.77 -9.80
C LEU A 30 -2.70 10.55 -8.83
N LEU A 31 -3.00 11.81 -9.14
CA LEU A 31 -3.91 12.65 -8.35
C LEU A 31 -5.35 12.15 -8.44
N ALA A 32 -5.83 11.78 -9.62
CA ALA A 32 -7.19 11.29 -9.82
C ALA A 32 -7.47 10.00 -9.04
N THR A 33 -6.47 9.16 -8.79
CA THR A 33 -6.60 7.93 -7.97
C THR A 33 -6.13 8.11 -6.53
N ASN A 34 -5.68 9.31 -6.14
CA ASN A 34 -5.00 9.58 -4.87
C ASN A 34 -3.90 8.54 -4.54
N ALA A 35 -3.01 8.30 -5.50
CA ALA A 35 -2.03 7.22 -5.37
C ALA A 35 -1.13 7.37 -4.13
N GLY A 36 -0.78 6.21 -3.56
CA GLY A 36 0.23 6.05 -2.53
C GLY A 36 1.59 5.65 -3.09
N GLY A 37 2.24 4.70 -2.44
CA GLY A 37 3.57 4.20 -2.75
C GLY A 37 4.42 3.98 -1.49
N LEU A 38 5.66 3.54 -1.70
CA LEU A 38 6.57 3.11 -0.63
C LEU A 38 6.88 4.18 0.43
N SER A 39 6.63 5.46 0.12
CA SER A 39 7.04 6.60 0.95
C SER A 39 5.87 7.31 1.63
N VAL A 40 4.64 6.75 1.57
CA VAL A 40 3.45 7.35 2.21
C VAL A 40 3.67 7.58 3.70
N LEU A 41 4.32 6.64 4.39
CA LEU A 41 4.69 6.80 5.81
C LEU A 41 5.41 8.12 6.10
N LYS A 42 6.32 8.57 5.22
CA LYS A 42 7.13 9.78 5.45
C LYS A 42 6.50 11.04 4.88
N TYR A 43 5.87 10.95 3.71
CA TYR A 43 5.48 12.13 2.92
C TYR A 43 3.97 12.25 2.68
N GLY A 44 3.20 11.22 3.04
CA GLY A 44 1.78 11.11 2.74
C GLY A 44 1.50 10.69 1.29
N THR A 45 0.22 10.70 0.98
CA THR A 45 -0.36 10.36 -0.33
C THR A 45 -0.21 11.49 -1.35
N ALA A 46 -0.69 11.25 -2.58
CA ALA A 46 -0.83 12.29 -3.60
C ALA A 46 -1.55 13.54 -3.09
N LYS A 47 -2.63 13.36 -2.32
CA LYS A 47 -3.39 14.43 -1.69
C LYS A 47 -2.53 15.28 -0.77
N ASP A 48 -1.72 14.64 0.08
CA ASP A 48 -0.87 15.32 1.07
C ASP A 48 0.26 16.12 0.41
N CYS A 49 0.70 15.67 -0.76
CA CYS A 49 1.71 16.35 -1.56
C CYS A 49 1.15 17.44 -2.49
N CYS A 50 -0.17 17.51 -2.71
CA CYS A 50 -0.78 18.46 -3.64
C CYS A 50 -1.09 19.81 -2.97
N LEU A 51 -0.58 20.90 -3.53
CA LEU A 51 -0.82 22.27 -3.06
C LEU A 51 -1.98 22.94 -3.81
N GLY A 52 -2.17 22.61 -5.09
CA GLY A 52 -3.18 23.24 -5.93
C GLY A 52 -3.39 22.48 -7.24
N LEU A 53 -4.54 22.67 -7.88
CA LEU A 53 -4.93 22.02 -9.13
C LEU A 53 -5.50 23.03 -10.13
N GLU A 54 -5.36 22.72 -11.41
CA GLU A 54 -6.22 23.24 -12.47
C GLU A 54 -7.11 22.10 -12.98
N VAL A 55 -8.41 22.37 -13.11
CA VAL A 55 -9.39 21.36 -13.52
C VAL A 55 -10.36 21.95 -14.53
N VAL A 56 -10.58 21.21 -15.62
CA VAL A 56 -11.65 21.46 -16.59
C VAL A 56 -12.92 20.73 -16.15
N LEU A 57 -14.01 21.48 -15.97
CA LEU A 57 -15.31 20.97 -15.56
C LEU A 57 -16.13 20.44 -16.78
N PRO A 58 -17.22 19.66 -16.55
CA PRO A 58 -18.04 19.13 -17.64
C PRO A 58 -18.64 20.18 -18.58
N ASN A 59 -18.85 21.39 -18.09
CA ASN A 59 -19.35 22.53 -18.88
C ASN A 59 -18.24 23.27 -19.65
N GLY A 60 -16.98 22.84 -19.52
CA GLY A 60 -15.82 23.45 -20.17
C GLY A 60 -15.18 24.60 -19.37
N GLU A 61 -15.75 25.00 -18.23
CA GLU A 61 -15.13 26.01 -17.36
C GLU A 61 -13.83 25.48 -16.76
N ILE A 62 -12.85 26.37 -16.62
CA ILE A 62 -11.56 26.06 -16.02
C ILE A 62 -11.55 26.64 -14.61
N TRP A 63 -11.48 25.76 -13.62
CA TRP A 63 -11.12 26.17 -12.27
C TRP A 63 -9.60 26.19 -12.12
N ASN A 64 -9.02 27.38 -11.96
CA ASN A 64 -7.59 27.55 -11.70
C ASN A 64 -7.34 27.78 -10.22
N GLY A 65 -6.94 26.71 -9.53
CA GLY A 65 -6.52 26.70 -8.13
C GLY A 65 -5.03 26.39 -7.96
N LEU A 66 -4.16 26.73 -8.93
CA LEU A 66 -2.72 26.46 -8.92
C LEU A 66 -1.93 27.32 -7.92
N LYS A 67 -2.37 27.33 -6.67
CA LYS A 67 -1.67 28.00 -5.57
C LYS A 67 -0.50 27.13 -5.09
N THR A 68 0.56 27.79 -4.64
CA THR A 68 1.76 27.15 -4.04
C THR A 68 1.86 27.42 -2.54
N LEU A 69 0.76 27.89 -1.93
CA LEU A 69 0.68 28.25 -0.52
C LEU A 69 0.64 27.00 0.37
N ARG A 70 1.29 27.08 1.53
CA ARG A 70 1.24 26.03 2.57
C ARG A 70 -0.02 26.11 3.43
N LYS A 71 -0.60 27.29 3.55
CA LYS A 71 -1.77 27.58 4.37
C LYS A 71 -2.68 28.50 3.57
N ASP A 72 -3.89 28.03 3.33
CA ASP A 72 -4.94 28.79 2.66
C ASP A 72 -6.29 28.29 3.14
N ASN A 73 -6.91 29.04 4.05
CA ASN A 73 -8.19 28.69 4.66
C ASN A 73 -9.33 29.56 4.10
N SER A 74 -9.21 30.01 2.85
CA SER A 74 -10.17 30.91 2.19
C SER A 74 -11.40 30.20 1.58
N GLY A 75 -11.97 29.23 2.29
CA GLY A 75 -13.16 28.48 1.87
C GLY A 75 -12.97 26.96 1.90
N TYR A 76 -13.76 26.24 1.11
CA TYR A 76 -13.65 24.78 1.00
C TYR A 76 -12.38 24.35 0.25
N SER A 77 -11.81 23.21 0.62
CA SER A 77 -10.67 22.62 -0.11
C SER A 77 -11.17 21.94 -1.39
N LEU A 78 -11.43 22.73 -2.44
CA LEU A 78 -11.96 22.22 -3.70
C LEU A 78 -11.02 21.21 -4.37
N LYS A 79 -9.69 21.37 -4.24
CA LYS A 79 -8.73 20.40 -4.79
C LYS A 79 -8.98 18.98 -4.32
N ASP A 80 -9.42 18.83 -3.06
CA ASP A 80 -9.59 17.51 -2.44
C ASP A 80 -10.86 16.79 -2.92
N LEU A 81 -11.77 17.50 -3.59
CA LEU A 81 -12.89 16.85 -4.30
C LEU A 81 -12.39 16.14 -5.56
N PHE A 82 -11.40 16.70 -6.26
CA PHE A 82 -10.90 16.14 -7.52
C PHE A 82 -9.83 15.06 -7.33
N ILE A 83 -9.06 15.12 -6.25
CA ILE A 83 -8.09 14.09 -5.89
C ILE A 83 -8.83 12.85 -5.39
N GLY A 84 -8.59 11.69 -6.00
CA GLY A 84 -9.33 10.47 -5.73
C GLY A 84 -10.71 10.38 -6.43
N SER A 85 -11.06 11.36 -7.27
CA SER A 85 -12.35 11.36 -8.00
C SER A 85 -12.39 10.40 -9.20
N GLU A 86 -11.26 9.81 -9.58
CA GLU A 86 -11.11 8.95 -10.76
C GLU A 86 -11.64 9.60 -12.05
N GLY A 87 -11.53 10.93 -12.16
CA GLY A 87 -11.98 11.70 -13.32
C GLY A 87 -13.50 11.83 -13.44
N THR A 88 -14.26 11.48 -12.40
CA THR A 88 -15.72 11.57 -12.40
C THR A 88 -16.24 12.99 -12.17
N LEU A 89 -15.42 13.92 -11.65
CA LEU A 89 -15.85 15.29 -11.34
C LEU A 89 -15.25 16.36 -12.26
N GLY A 90 -14.17 16.05 -12.97
CA GLY A 90 -13.43 16.99 -13.81
C GLY A 90 -12.17 16.35 -14.38
N VAL A 91 -11.53 17.04 -15.32
CA VAL A 91 -10.25 16.63 -15.92
C VAL A 91 -9.14 17.50 -15.33
N ILE A 92 -8.23 16.90 -14.56
CA ILE A 92 -7.05 17.59 -14.01
C ILE A 92 -6.08 17.89 -15.17
N THR A 93 -5.78 19.18 -15.38
CA THR A 93 -4.89 19.63 -16.47
C THR A 93 -3.52 20.09 -15.97
N ALA A 94 -3.44 20.60 -14.74
CA ALA A 94 -2.19 20.98 -14.10
C ALA A 94 -2.25 20.82 -12.58
N ALA A 95 -1.08 20.76 -11.93
CA ALA A 95 -0.98 20.65 -10.49
C ALA A 95 0.25 21.40 -9.95
N SER A 96 0.10 22.01 -8.78
CA SER A 96 1.20 22.51 -7.95
C SER A 96 1.52 21.49 -6.86
N MET A 97 2.74 20.96 -6.86
CA MET A 97 3.15 19.89 -5.95
C MET A 97 4.20 20.35 -4.96
N ARG A 98 4.13 19.83 -3.73
CA ARG A 98 5.15 19.97 -2.71
C ARG A 98 6.39 19.17 -3.11
N LEU A 99 7.55 19.83 -3.06
CA LEU A 99 8.85 19.20 -3.16
C LEU A 99 9.54 19.14 -1.78
N PHE A 100 10.46 18.21 -1.63
CA PHE A 100 11.16 17.93 -0.38
C PHE A 100 12.68 17.96 -0.58
N SER A 101 13.42 18.03 0.51
CA SER A 101 14.87 17.79 0.46
C SER A 101 15.12 16.28 0.35
N PRO A 102 16.05 15.84 -0.52
CA PRO A 102 16.37 14.42 -0.63
C PRO A 102 17.04 13.92 0.65
N VAL A 103 16.71 12.69 1.03
CA VAL A 103 17.41 11.96 2.10
C VAL A 103 18.77 11.54 1.57
N LYS A 104 19.85 12.17 2.06
CA LYS A 104 21.22 11.94 1.57
C LYS A 104 21.74 10.55 1.88
N GLU A 105 21.44 10.07 3.09
CA GLU A 105 21.89 8.79 3.60
C GLU A 105 20.75 8.15 4.37
N LYS A 106 20.61 6.84 4.27
CA LYS A 106 19.60 6.07 5.00
C LYS A 106 20.22 4.83 5.62
N THR A 107 19.64 4.35 6.71
CA THR A 107 19.99 3.08 7.32
C THR A 107 18.82 2.12 7.22
N THR A 108 19.08 0.90 6.76
CA THR A 108 18.09 -0.19 6.65
C THR A 108 18.35 -1.24 7.74
N TYR A 109 17.31 -1.65 8.45
CA TYR A 109 17.31 -2.75 9.39
C TYR A 109 16.35 -3.85 8.93
N ILE A 110 16.76 -5.10 9.11
CA ILE A 110 15.87 -6.26 9.07
C ILE A 110 15.57 -6.71 10.47
N VAL A 111 14.29 -6.88 10.76
CA VAL A 111 13.80 -7.32 12.06
C VAL A 111 12.87 -8.51 11.87
N LYS A 112 13.00 -9.52 12.70
CA LYS A 112 12.04 -10.63 12.77
C LYS A 112 11.25 -10.52 14.06
N THR A 113 9.94 -10.58 13.93
CA THR A 113 9.00 -10.53 15.05
C THR A 113 8.19 -11.81 15.10
N PRO A 114 7.71 -12.26 16.28
CA PRO A 114 6.99 -13.53 16.38
C PRO A 114 5.61 -13.54 15.72
N ASN A 115 4.99 -12.36 15.52
CA ASN A 115 3.68 -12.20 14.88
C ASN A 115 3.43 -10.73 14.51
N LEU A 116 2.35 -10.45 13.78
CA LEU A 116 1.97 -9.08 13.38
C LEU A 116 1.71 -8.13 14.55
N GLY A 117 1.19 -8.62 15.69
CA GLY A 117 0.99 -7.80 16.88
C GLY A 117 2.31 -7.24 17.41
N ALA A 118 3.35 -8.08 17.47
CA ALA A 118 4.70 -7.64 17.83
C ALA A 118 5.31 -6.70 16.78
N ALA A 119 5.05 -6.90 15.48
CA ALA A 119 5.50 -5.96 14.45
C ALA A 119 4.89 -4.56 14.62
N ILE A 120 3.61 -4.47 15.01
CA ILE A 120 2.92 -3.20 15.26
C ILE A 120 3.38 -2.56 16.57
N GLU A 121 3.60 -3.34 17.62
CA GLU A 121 4.20 -2.83 18.86
C GLU A 121 5.60 -2.25 18.60
N LEU A 122 6.41 -2.96 17.80
CA LEU A 122 7.71 -2.48 17.35
C LEU A 122 7.59 -1.16 16.59
N PHE A 123 6.67 -1.07 15.62
CA PHE A 123 6.42 0.17 14.88
C PHE A 123 6.11 1.34 15.81
N GLY A 124 5.21 1.15 16.78
CA GLY A 124 4.87 2.19 17.77
C GLY A 124 6.07 2.63 18.62
N GLN A 125 6.89 1.69 19.09
CA GLN A 125 8.10 2.01 19.86
C GLN A 125 9.14 2.78 19.02
N ILE A 126 9.30 2.39 17.76
CA ILE A 126 10.19 3.09 16.83
C ILE A 126 9.66 4.50 16.56
N CYS A 127 8.37 4.67 16.22
CA CYS A 127 7.74 5.98 16.02
C CYS A 127 7.98 6.91 17.21
N HIS A 128 7.69 6.43 18.43
CA HIS A 128 7.92 7.20 19.64
C HIS A 128 9.38 7.60 19.80
N ARG A 129 10.33 6.67 19.54
CA ARG A 129 11.75 6.94 19.72
C ARG A 129 12.32 7.88 18.65
N THR A 130 11.84 7.78 17.42
CA THR A 130 12.30 8.59 16.28
C THR A 130 11.47 9.84 16.06
N GLN A 131 10.43 10.09 16.87
CA GLN A 131 9.46 11.16 16.66
C GLN A 131 8.89 11.12 15.24
N ASP A 132 8.39 9.95 14.84
CA ASP A 132 7.84 9.65 13.51
C ASP A 132 8.82 9.83 12.34
N ASN A 133 10.12 9.99 12.60
CA ASN A 133 11.14 10.10 11.56
C ASN A 133 11.57 8.74 10.98
N ILE A 134 10.60 8.02 10.41
CA ILE A 134 10.76 6.74 9.74
C ILE A 134 10.57 6.96 8.24
N LEU A 135 11.39 6.30 7.41
CA LEU A 135 11.26 6.34 5.96
C LEU A 135 10.35 5.24 5.44
N ALA A 136 10.52 4.03 5.96
CA ALA A 136 9.73 2.86 5.59
C ALA A 136 9.59 1.90 6.78
N PHE A 137 8.43 1.26 6.87
CA PHE A 137 8.20 0.10 7.73
C PHE A 137 7.35 -0.92 6.95
N GLU A 138 8.04 -1.80 6.24
CA GLU A 138 7.41 -2.89 5.48
C GLU A 138 7.32 -4.15 6.33
N PHE A 139 6.36 -5.01 6.01
CA PHE A 139 6.31 -6.37 6.53
C PHE A 139 6.07 -7.41 5.45
N MET A 140 6.52 -8.63 5.72
CA MET A 140 6.27 -9.82 4.90
C MET A 140 6.01 -11.00 5.84
N GLU A 141 4.85 -11.64 5.70
CA GLU A 141 4.60 -12.91 6.39
C GLU A 141 5.30 -14.08 5.68
N LYS A 142 5.46 -15.19 6.42
CA LYS A 142 6.13 -16.41 5.95
C LYS A 142 5.70 -16.84 4.55
N ASN A 143 4.40 -16.90 4.28
CA ASN A 143 3.89 -17.39 2.99
C ASN A 143 4.32 -16.51 1.81
N ALA A 144 4.51 -15.20 2.01
CA ALA A 144 5.01 -14.30 0.99
C ALA A 144 6.49 -14.57 0.67
N ILE A 145 7.30 -14.85 1.69
CA ILE A 145 8.71 -15.21 1.53
C ILE A 145 8.85 -16.60 0.90
N ASP A 146 8.06 -17.58 1.37
CA ASP A 146 8.01 -18.93 0.81
C ASP A 146 7.64 -18.90 -0.68
N LEU A 147 6.72 -18.02 -1.08
CA LEU A 147 6.33 -17.85 -2.47
C LEU A 147 7.52 -17.40 -3.33
N VAL A 148 8.32 -16.43 -2.86
CA VAL A 148 9.56 -16.03 -3.56
C VAL A 148 10.57 -17.17 -3.56
N MET A 149 10.74 -17.88 -2.45
CA MET A 149 11.65 -19.03 -2.36
C MET A 149 11.33 -20.12 -3.40
N ARG A 150 10.04 -20.40 -3.64
CA ARG A 150 9.60 -21.40 -4.64
C ARG A 150 9.95 -21.01 -6.07
N HIS A 151 9.84 -19.72 -6.40
CA HIS A 151 9.87 -19.25 -7.78
C HIS A 151 11.16 -18.54 -8.19
N PHE A 152 11.87 -17.98 -7.22
CA PHE A 152 13.08 -17.16 -7.34
C PHE A 152 14.00 -17.33 -6.10
N PRO A 153 14.47 -18.55 -5.78
CA PRO A 153 15.27 -18.84 -4.57
C PRO A 153 16.59 -18.05 -4.47
N GLU A 154 17.10 -17.57 -5.60
CA GLU A 154 18.28 -16.71 -5.72
C GLU A 154 18.04 -15.29 -5.18
N ARG A 155 16.78 -14.85 -5.12
CA ARG A 155 16.38 -13.52 -4.65
C ARG A 155 16.11 -13.47 -3.15
N VAL A 156 16.18 -14.61 -2.46
CA VAL A 156 15.99 -14.68 -1.01
C VAL A 156 17.35 -14.66 -0.30
N PRO A 157 17.66 -13.59 0.48
CA PRO A 157 18.91 -13.52 1.23
C PRO A 157 19.09 -14.70 2.20
N HIS A 158 20.34 -15.12 2.41
CA HIS A 158 20.66 -16.34 3.17
C HIS A 158 20.06 -16.33 4.60
N PHE A 159 20.02 -15.17 5.25
CA PHE A 159 19.51 -15.04 6.63
C PHE A 159 17.98 -15.20 6.74
N PHE A 160 17.23 -15.27 5.64
CA PHE A 160 15.81 -15.67 5.63
C PHE A 160 15.62 -17.20 5.50
N LYS A 161 16.68 -17.98 5.18
CA LYS A 161 16.56 -19.41 4.85
C LYS A 161 16.51 -20.35 6.07
N GLN A 162 16.93 -19.90 7.24
CA GLN A 162 17.19 -20.79 8.40
C GLN A 162 16.06 -20.83 9.43
N ASP A 163 15.23 -19.80 9.51
CA ASP A 163 14.08 -19.70 10.41
C ASP A 163 12.87 -19.35 9.55
N THR A 164 11.68 -19.83 9.91
CA THR A 164 10.49 -19.66 9.08
C THR A 164 9.24 -19.22 9.86
N ASN A 165 9.26 -19.20 11.20
CA ASN A 165 8.12 -18.78 12.01
C ASN A 165 8.31 -17.36 12.54
N TYR A 166 8.20 -16.39 11.64
CA TYR A 166 8.24 -14.96 11.99
C TYR A 166 7.47 -14.12 10.97
N VAL A 167 7.22 -12.86 11.36
CA VAL A 167 6.97 -11.76 10.43
C VAL A 167 8.28 -10.99 10.25
N ALA A 168 8.69 -10.83 8.98
CA ALA A 168 9.88 -10.07 8.63
C ALA A 168 9.51 -8.61 8.40
N CYS A 169 10.24 -7.69 9.02
CA CYS A 169 10.07 -6.26 8.83
C CYS A 169 11.32 -5.63 8.20
N ILE A 170 11.10 -4.71 7.26
CA ILE A 170 12.14 -3.82 6.73
C ILE A 170 11.89 -2.45 7.34
N VAL A 171 12.87 -1.91 8.05
CA VAL A 171 12.75 -0.60 8.69
C VAL A 171 13.85 0.33 8.17
N GLU A 172 13.47 1.49 7.66
CA GLU A 172 14.42 2.49 7.15
C GLU A 172 14.31 3.84 7.86
N PHE A 173 15.45 4.49 8.08
CA PHE A 173 15.56 5.81 8.71
C PHE A 173 16.57 6.71 7.97
N PRO A 174 16.45 8.05 8.04
CA PRO A 174 17.52 8.95 7.59
C PRO A 174 18.77 8.77 8.46
N ALA A 175 19.95 8.58 7.87
CA ALA A 175 21.19 8.40 8.62
C ALA A 175 21.66 9.67 9.34
N THR A 176 21.18 10.85 8.92
CA THR A 176 21.49 12.13 9.58
C THR A 176 21.05 12.20 11.04
N TYR A 177 20.13 11.33 11.47
CA TYR A 177 19.74 11.18 12.87
C TYR A 177 20.76 10.42 13.72
N GLN A 178 21.80 9.80 13.14
CA GLN A 178 22.86 9.10 13.87
C GLN A 178 24.06 10.01 14.21
N LYS A 179 24.04 11.29 13.81
CA LYS A 179 25.06 12.27 14.21
C LYS A 179 24.63 12.98 15.50
N GLU A 180 25.20 12.48 16.60
CA GLU A 180 25.40 13.15 17.90
C GLU A 180 24.19 13.48 18.79
N ASP A 181 22.95 13.62 18.28
CA ASP A 181 21.78 13.96 19.14
C ASP A 181 20.86 12.78 19.52
N TYR A 182 20.94 11.64 18.82
CA TYR A 182 20.19 10.43 19.16
C TYR A 182 21.14 9.24 19.25
N ASP A 183 21.59 8.98 20.48
CA ASP A 183 22.48 7.88 20.85
C ASP A 183 22.15 6.60 20.07
N ALA A 184 23.12 6.06 19.32
CA ALA A 184 22.98 4.79 18.60
C ALA A 184 22.65 3.62 19.57
N ASN A 185 22.89 3.80 20.87
CA ASN A 185 22.42 2.91 21.94
C ASN A 185 20.90 2.94 22.17
N SER A 186 20.15 3.83 21.52
CA SER A 186 18.75 4.06 21.88
C SER A 186 17.71 3.42 20.95
N LEU A 187 18.06 3.11 19.70
CA LEU A 187 17.27 2.21 18.87
C LEU A 187 17.58 0.74 19.20
N SER A 188 18.81 0.44 19.64
CA SER A 188 19.16 -0.91 20.06
C SER A 188 18.28 -1.40 21.21
N GLU A 189 17.94 -0.55 22.19
CA GLU A 189 17.00 -0.87 23.27
C GLU A 189 15.62 -1.33 22.76
N VAL A 190 15.06 -0.65 21.76
CA VAL A 190 13.80 -1.05 21.12
C VAL A 190 13.92 -2.47 20.55
N PHE A 191 15.04 -2.78 19.93
CA PHE A 191 15.29 -4.10 19.36
C PHE A 191 15.78 -5.15 20.39
N LEU A 192 16.19 -4.75 21.60
CA LEU A 192 16.62 -5.66 22.68
C LEU A 192 15.44 -6.35 23.37
N ASN A 193 14.21 -5.86 23.20
CA ASN A 193 13.03 -6.52 23.73
C ASN A 193 12.75 -7.83 22.96
N LYS A 194 13.26 -8.94 23.51
CA LYS A 194 13.12 -10.29 22.92
C LYS A 194 11.69 -10.80 22.78
N ARG A 195 10.70 -10.17 23.43
CA ARG A 195 9.28 -10.49 23.22
C ARG A 195 8.75 -9.95 21.89
N ILE A 196 9.36 -8.89 21.40
CA ILE A 196 8.95 -8.15 20.21
C ILE A 196 9.86 -8.50 19.02
N CYS A 197 11.15 -8.60 19.27
CA CYS A 197 12.19 -8.80 18.27
C CYS A 197 13.00 -10.06 18.59
N SER A 198 12.90 -11.10 17.77
CA SER A 198 13.71 -12.32 17.92
C SER A 198 15.07 -12.21 17.23
N TYR A 199 15.17 -11.33 16.23
CA TYR A 199 16.37 -11.10 15.44
C TYR A 199 16.35 -9.69 14.86
N GLN A 200 17.50 -9.02 14.89
CA GLN A 200 17.70 -7.77 14.17
C GLN A 200 19.06 -7.73 13.49
N LYS A 201 19.14 -7.00 12.38
CA LYS A 201 20.39 -6.74 11.68
C LYS A 201 20.37 -5.37 10.99
N LYS A 202 21.38 -4.54 11.27
CA LYS A 202 21.70 -3.37 10.43
C LYS A 202 22.31 -3.88 9.13
N CYS A 203 21.71 -3.53 8.00
CA CYS A 203 22.18 -3.92 6.68
C CYS A 203 23.33 -3.04 6.20
N SER A 204 24.26 -3.64 5.46
CA SER A 204 25.06 -2.89 4.48
C SER A 204 24.19 -2.45 3.29
N ASP A 205 24.67 -1.51 2.47
CA ASP A 205 23.94 -1.05 1.28
C ASP A 205 23.58 -2.19 0.32
N LYS A 206 24.47 -3.17 0.16
CA LYS A 206 24.23 -4.36 -0.66
C LYS A 206 23.09 -5.20 -0.10
N GLU A 207 23.14 -5.49 1.20
CA GLU A 207 22.10 -6.28 1.86
C GLU A 207 20.76 -5.56 1.87
N GLY A 208 20.75 -4.24 2.06
CA GLY A 208 19.53 -3.42 1.97
C GLY A 208 18.86 -3.58 0.60
N LYS A 209 19.64 -3.49 -0.49
CA LYS A 209 19.15 -3.73 -1.85
C LYS A 209 18.62 -5.16 -2.05
N GLU A 210 19.31 -6.17 -1.52
CA GLU A 210 18.88 -7.57 -1.63
C GLU A 210 17.52 -7.81 -0.94
N VAL A 211 17.29 -7.18 0.22
CA VAL A 211 16.02 -7.33 0.96
C VAL A 211 14.89 -6.58 0.25
N TRP A 212 15.13 -5.36 -0.23
CA TRP A 212 14.13 -4.67 -1.06
C TRP A 212 13.79 -5.46 -2.31
N TYR A 213 14.79 -6.07 -2.95
CA TYR A 213 14.58 -6.92 -4.10
C TYR A 213 13.75 -8.18 -3.77
N LEU A 214 13.92 -8.77 -2.58
CA LEU A 214 13.02 -9.81 -2.07
C LEU A 214 11.58 -9.29 -1.94
N ARG A 215 11.38 -8.14 -1.27
CA ARG A 215 10.06 -7.52 -1.03
C ARG A 215 9.32 -7.20 -2.33
N GLU A 216 10.03 -6.68 -3.33
CA GLU A 216 9.49 -6.40 -4.66
C GLU A 216 9.19 -7.68 -5.44
N SER A 217 9.98 -8.75 -5.22
CA SER A 217 9.83 -10.03 -5.92
C SER A 217 8.55 -10.80 -5.57
N ILE A 218 7.84 -10.43 -4.49
CA ILE A 218 6.59 -11.11 -4.07
C ILE A 218 5.52 -11.00 -5.16
N THR A 219 5.38 -9.84 -5.81
CA THR A 219 4.37 -9.62 -6.86
C THR A 219 4.68 -10.45 -8.12
N PHE A 220 5.96 -10.54 -8.49
CA PHE A 220 6.42 -11.37 -9.60
C PHE A 220 6.25 -12.87 -9.29
N ALA A 221 6.52 -13.28 -8.04
CA ALA A 221 6.34 -14.66 -7.61
C ALA A 221 4.85 -15.05 -7.59
N SER A 222 3.97 -14.14 -7.15
CA SER A 222 2.51 -14.29 -7.22
C SER A 222 2.04 -14.50 -8.66
N ALA A 223 2.52 -13.68 -9.61
CA ALA A 223 2.19 -13.84 -11.02
C ALA A 223 2.63 -15.20 -11.61
N LYS A 224 3.76 -15.74 -11.16
CA LYS A 224 4.30 -17.03 -11.62
C LYS A 224 3.63 -18.24 -10.97
N ASP A 225 3.15 -18.12 -9.73
CA ASP A 225 2.52 -19.24 -9.01
C ASP A 225 1.12 -19.60 -9.52
N GLY A 226 0.43 -18.63 -10.11
CA GLY A 226 -0.89 -18.78 -10.69
C GLY A 226 -1.87 -17.70 -10.21
N PRO A 227 -3.13 -17.76 -10.65
CA PRO A 227 -4.16 -16.80 -10.26
C PRO A 227 -4.36 -16.76 -8.73
N GLN A 228 -4.67 -15.58 -8.21
CA GLN A 228 -4.95 -15.34 -6.78
C GLN A 228 -6.08 -14.33 -6.68
N VAL A 229 -6.87 -14.40 -5.60
CA VAL A 229 -7.81 -13.32 -5.30
C VAL A 229 -7.01 -12.17 -4.70
N LYS A 230 -6.63 -11.21 -5.53
CA LYS A 230 -5.78 -10.09 -5.12
C LYS A 230 -6.58 -9.01 -4.41
N ASN A 231 -6.13 -8.58 -3.24
CA ASN A 231 -6.75 -7.49 -2.49
C ASN A 231 -5.69 -6.49 -2.06
N ASP A 232 -6.03 -5.22 -2.22
CA ASP A 232 -5.23 -4.08 -1.78
C ASP A 232 -6.10 -3.32 -0.78
N ILE A 233 -5.87 -3.53 0.52
CA ILE A 233 -6.78 -3.07 1.57
C ILE A 233 -6.04 -2.18 2.55
N SER A 234 -6.76 -1.33 3.27
CA SER A 234 -6.20 -0.59 4.41
C SER A 234 -7.05 -0.77 5.65
N LEU A 235 -6.39 -0.78 6.81
CA LEU A 235 -7.01 -0.97 8.11
C LEU A 235 -6.41 0.02 9.11
N PRO A 236 -7.15 0.40 10.16
CA PRO A 236 -6.53 1.00 11.33
C PRO A 236 -5.38 0.11 11.81
N ILE A 237 -4.18 0.67 11.95
CA ILE A 237 -2.95 -0.10 12.22
C ILE A 237 -3.14 -1.02 13.44
N SER A 238 -3.78 -0.53 14.49
CA SER A 238 -4.06 -1.28 15.72
C SER A 238 -4.97 -2.50 15.54
N LYS A 239 -5.77 -2.56 14.46
CA LYS A 239 -6.73 -3.63 14.19
C LYS A 239 -6.22 -4.71 13.24
N ILE A 240 -5.10 -4.49 12.57
CA ILE A 240 -4.50 -5.43 11.61
C ILE A 240 -4.32 -6.84 12.19
N PRO A 241 -3.75 -7.04 13.41
CA PRO A 241 -3.51 -8.39 13.93
C PRO A 241 -4.80 -9.18 14.12
N ASP A 242 -5.84 -8.54 14.65
CA ASP A 242 -7.13 -9.17 14.90
C ASP A 242 -7.88 -9.45 13.61
N PHE A 243 -7.82 -8.54 12.63
CA PHE A 243 -8.37 -8.77 11.28
C PHE A 243 -7.72 -10.00 10.63
N VAL A 244 -6.38 -10.05 10.56
CA VAL A 244 -5.65 -11.15 9.91
C VAL A 244 -5.95 -12.47 10.61
N LYS A 245 -5.98 -12.48 11.96
CA LYS A 245 -6.33 -13.67 12.75
C LYS A 245 -7.75 -14.15 12.47
N TYR A 246 -8.72 -13.22 12.44
CA TYR A 246 -10.13 -13.53 12.19
C TYR A 246 -10.34 -14.16 10.80
N ILE A 247 -9.84 -13.49 9.76
CA ILE A 247 -10.08 -13.92 8.38
C ILE A 247 -9.30 -15.18 8.03
N THR A 248 -8.06 -15.32 8.53
CA THR A 248 -7.26 -16.55 8.35
C THR A 248 -7.93 -17.75 8.99
N ARG A 249 -8.45 -17.61 10.21
CA ARG A 249 -9.19 -18.70 10.87
C ARG A 249 -10.43 -19.12 10.06
N LYS A 250 -11.18 -18.15 9.53
CA LYS A 250 -12.37 -18.41 8.70
C LYS A 250 -12.00 -19.14 7.40
N PHE A 251 -10.94 -18.69 6.73
CA PHE A 251 -10.50 -19.28 5.46
C PHE A 251 -9.85 -20.65 5.63
N ASN A 252 -9.13 -20.90 6.73
CA ASN A 252 -8.60 -22.25 7.02
C ASN A 252 -9.71 -23.30 7.18
N GLN A 253 -10.93 -22.89 7.59
CA GLN A 253 -12.09 -23.78 7.67
C GLN A 253 -12.77 -24.00 6.31
N LEU A 254 -12.86 -22.94 5.49
CA LEU A 254 -13.54 -22.98 4.19
C LEU A 254 -12.66 -23.56 3.07
N TYR A 255 -11.36 -23.31 3.13
CA TYR A 255 -10.37 -23.58 2.09
C TYR A 255 -9.04 -24.04 2.72
N PRO A 256 -8.99 -25.27 3.28
CA PRO A 256 -7.81 -25.76 4.02
C PRO A 256 -6.52 -25.85 3.19
N ASP A 257 -6.64 -26.02 1.88
CA ASP A 257 -5.49 -26.04 0.95
C ASP A 257 -5.01 -24.63 0.56
N GLY A 258 -5.77 -23.60 0.94
CA GLY A 258 -5.49 -22.21 0.62
C GLY A 258 -4.71 -21.51 1.71
N SER A 259 -4.03 -20.43 1.32
CA SER A 259 -3.31 -19.56 2.24
C SER A 259 -3.35 -18.11 1.79
N PHE A 260 -3.22 -17.20 2.75
CA PHE A 260 -2.96 -15.79 2.45
C PHE A 260 -1.48 -15.55 2.16
N ILE A 261 -1.24 -14.77 1.11
CA ILE A 261 0.03 -14.13 0.80
C ILE A 261 -0.12 -12.67 1.24
N ASN A 262 0.38 -12.40 2.44
CA ASN A 262 0.19 -11.13 3.13
C ASN A 262 1.54 -10.43 3.36
N PHE A 263 1.61 -9.18 2.91
CA PHE A 263 2.77 -8.30 2.97
C PHE A 263 2.29 -6.88 2.69
N GLY A 264 3.09 -5.87 3.01
CA GLY A 264 2.71 -4.49 2.74
C GLY A 264 3.38 -3.49 3.67
N HIS A 265 2.67 -2.39 3.85
CA HIS A 265 3.13 -1.17 4.50
C HIS A 265 2.43 -1.06 5.86
N ILE A 266 3.07 -1.53 6.95
CA ILE A 266 2.44 -1.40 8.30
C ILE A 266 2.28 0.08 8.66
N GLY A 267 3.23 0.91 8.24
CA GLY A 267 3.30 2.32 8.66
C GLY A 267 2.10 3.18 8.25
N ASP A 268 1.40 2.81 7.18
CA ASP A 268 0.19 3.49 6.71
C ASP A 268 -1.06 2.58 6.73
N GLY A 269 -0.91 1.37 7.27
CA GLY A 269 -2.00 0.40 7.43
C GLY A 269 -2.42 -0.33 6.15
N ASN A 270 -1.64 -0.25 5.06
CA ASN A 270 -1.94 -0.94 3.81
C ASN A 270 -1.40 -2.39 3.77
N LEU A 271 -2.28 -3.33 3.43
CA LEU A 271 -1.95 -4.74 3.21
C LEU A 271 -2.25 -5.15 1.77
N HIS A 272 -1.27 -5.76 1.12
CA HIS A 272 -1.49 -6.61 -0.04
C HIS A 272 -1.92 -8.00 0.46
N PHE A 273 -3.22 -8.22 0.55
CA PHE A 273 -3.83 -9.37 1.23
C PHE A 273 -4.42 -10.38 0.24
N ASN A 274 -3.54 -11.15 -0.41
CA ASN A 274 -3.92 -12.00 -1.54
C ASN A 274 -4.25 -13.42 -1.07
N PHE A 275 -5.39 -13.97 -1.49
CA PHE A 275 -5.73 -15.37 -1.20
C PHE A 275 -5.30 -16.29 -2.35
N ALA A 276 -4.49 -17.31 -2.03
CA ALA A 276 -4.01 -18.33 -2.94
C ALA A 276 -4.68 -19.69 -2.62
N PRO A 277 -5.66 -20.16 -3.42
CA PRO A 277 -6.55 -21.29 -3.06
C PRO A 277 -5.90 -22.66 -2.85
N PHE A 278 -4.77 -22.92 -3.51
CA PHE A 278 -4.05 -24.20 -3.43
C PHE A 278 -2.58 -24.00 -3.08
N PHE A 279 -2.30 -23.04 -2.19
CA PHE A 279 -0.92 -22.70 -1.82
C PHE A 279 -0.22 -23.82 -1.04
N ASN A 280 -0.96 -24.58 -0.23
CA ASN A 280 -0.46 -25.66 0.61
C ASN A 280 -0.46 -27.03 -0.09
N LYS A 281 -0.94 -27.08 -1.34
CA LYS A 281 -1.06 -28.30 -2.14
C LYS A 281 -0.19 -28.22 -3.39
N VAL A 282 0.46 -29.33 -3.73
CA VAL A 282 1.13 -29.52 -5.03
C VAL A 282 0.13 -30.23 -5.95
N PRO A 283 -0.24 -29.67 -7.12
CA PRO A 283 -1.20 -30.32 -8.01
C PRO A 283 -0.70 -31.65 -8.54
N THR A 284 -1.60 -32.62 -8.66
CA THR A 284 -1.29 -34.03 -8.95
C THR A 284 -1.85 -34.53 -10.28
N ASP A 285 -2.64 -33.73 -11.02
CA ASP A 285 -3.51 -34.24 -12.11
C ASP A 285 -3.04 -33.91 -13.54
N GLY A 286 -1.82 -33.38 -13.71
CA GLY A 286 -1.22 -33.16 -15.03
C GLY A 286 -1.82 -32.02 -15.87
N LYS A 287 -2.87 -31.32 -15.39
CA LYS A 287 -3.45 -30.14 -16.07
C LYS A 287 -2.69 -28.83 -15.83
N GLY A 288 -1.69 -28.86 -14.95
CA GLY A 288 -0.90 -27.70 -14.53
C GLY A 288 -1.64 -26.84 -13.51
N LYS A 289 -0.93 -26.48 -12.43
CA LYS A 289 -1.45 -25.72 -11.27
C LYS A 289 -2.36 -24.54 -11.63
N ALA A 290 -1.96 -23.77 -12.63
CA ALA A 290 -2.65 -22.54 -13.00
C ALA A 290 -4.06 -22.77 -13.56
N ALA A 291 -4.27 -23.86 -14.33
CA ALA A 291 -5.55 -24.17 -14.93
C ALA A 291 -6.58 -24.63 -13.87
N GLU A 292 -6.14 -25.45 -12.91
CA GLU A 292 -6.98 -25.89 -11.78
C GLU A 292 -7.40 -24.69 -10.90
N ILE A 293 -6.47 -23.77 -10.62
CA ILE A 293 -6.80 -22.54 -9.88
C ILE A 293 -7.80 -21.68 -10.68
N ALA A 294 -7.59 -21.53 -11.99
CA ALA A 294 -8.47 -20.70 -12.82
C ALA A 294 -9.92 -21.22 -12.83
N ASP A 295 -10.12 -22.54 -12.96
CA ASP A 295 -11.44 -23.18 -12.89
C ASP A 295 -12.09 -22.98 -11.51
N PHE A 296 -11.31 -23.15 -10.43
CA PHE A 296 -11.78 -22.90 -9.08
C PHE A 296 -12.24 -21.44 -8.89
N LEU A 297 -11.45 -20.47 -9.35
CA LEU A 297 -11.73 -19.05 -9.16
C LEU A 297 -12.91 -18.55 -9.98
N GLN A 298 -13.20 -19.16 -11.14
CA GLN A 298 -14.32 -18.77 -12.01
C GLN A 298 -15.65 -18.60 -11.26
N ASN A 299 -15.89 -19.42 -10.22
CA ASN A 299 -17.12 -19.39 -9.43
C ASN A 299 -16.91 -19.01 -7.95
N LYS A 300 -15.66 -18.78 -7.53
CA LYS A 300 -15.32 -18.56 -6.11
C LYS A 300 -14.68 -17.21 -5.84
N GLU A 301 -14.11 -16.56 -6.85
CA GLU A 301 -13.39 -15.29 -6.68
C GLU A 301 -14.24 -14.22 -6.01
N GLU A 302 -15.45 -13.96 -6.53
CA GLU A 302 -16.38 -12.97 -5.96
C GLU A 302 -16.80 -13.29 -4.53
N ILE A 303 -17.05 -14.56 -4.21
CA ILE A 303 -17.40 -14.99 -2.85
C ILE A 303 -16.23 -14.77 -1.90
N ILE A 304 -15.02 -15.18 -2.30
CA ILE A 304 -13.80 -15.02 -1.50
C ILE A 304 -13.53 -13.54 -1.27
N ARG A 305 -13.61 -12.72 -2.32
CA ARG A 305 -13.42 -11.27 -2.27
C ARG A 305 -14.44 -10.61 -1.36
N GLY A 306 -15.73 -10.95 -1.50
CA GLY A 306 -16.80 -10.45 -0.64
C GLY A 306 -16.58 -10.78 0.83
N LEU A 307 -16.18 -12.02 1.16
CA LEU A 307 -15.87 -12.41 2.54
C LEU A 307 -14.71 -11.63 3.15
N ILE A 308 -13.69 -11.29 2.34
CA ILE A 308 -12.56 -10.45 2.77
C ILE A 308 -13.03 -9.01 2.95
N ASN A 309 -13.75 -8.46 1.98
CA ASN A 309 -14.26 -7.09 2.02
C ASN A 309 -15.21 -6.84 3.21
N ASP A 310 -16.09 -7.79 3.50
CA ASP A 310 -16.98 -7.74 4.68
C ASP A 310 -16.17 -7.69 5.98
N ALA A 311 -15.09 -8.47 6.06
CA ALA A 311 -14.19 -8.44 7.21
C ALA A 311 -13.42 -7.11 7.28
N VAL A 312 -13.01 -6.53 6.14
CA VAL A 312 -12.35 -5.23 6.12
C VAL A 312 -13.25 -4.16 6.72
N VAL A 313 -14.52 -4.11 6.31
CA VAL A 313 -15.51 -3.16 6.85
C VAL A 313 -15.81 -3.43 8.32
N LEU A 314 -15.93 -4.69 8.74
CA LEU A 314 -16.10 -5.06 10.16
C LEU A 314 -14.99 -4.50 11.06
N TYR A 315 -13.78 -4.33 10.52
CA TYR A 315 -12.62 -3.79 11.22
C TYR A 315 -12.36 -2.31 10.88
N ASP A 316 -13.36 -1.57 10.38
CA ASP A 316 -13.30 -0.15 10.01
C ASP A 316 -12.21 0.17 8.97
N GLY A 317 -11.96 -0.75 8.04
CA GLY A 317 -10.99 -0.58 6.95
C GLY A 317 -11.59 -0.15 5.62
N SER A 318 -10.73 0.01 4.61
CA SER A 318 -11.09 0.27 3.21
C SER A 318 -10.72 -0.91 2.31
N ILE A 319 -11.63 -1.27 1.39
CA ILE A 319 -11.43 -2.33 0.39
C ILE A 319 -10.48 -1.96 -0.76
N THR A 320 -10.02 -0.70 -0.77
CA THR A 320 -8.97 -0.21 -1.66
C THR A 320 -8.10 0.79 -0.89
N ALA A 321 -6.80 0.54 -0.84
CA ALA A 321 -5.86 1.47 -0.22
C ALA A 321 -5.28 2.45 -1.25
N GLU A 322 -4.83 1.94 -2.40
CA GLU A 322 -4.09 2.74 -3.40
C GLU A 322 -4.75 2.71 -4.79
N HIS A 323 -5.36 1.57 -5.17
CA HIS A 323 -5.78 1.33 -6.55
C HIS A 323 -7.09 2.00 -6.99
N GLY A 324 -7.87 2.53 -6.05
CA GLY A 324 -9.19 3.09 -6.31
C GLY A 324 -10.28 2.03 -6.52
N ILE A 325 -11.51 2.54 -6.69
CA ILE A 325 -12.71 1.74 -6.88
C ILE A 325 -12.75 1.24 -8.32
N GLY A 326 -12.73 2.15 -9.29
CA GLY A 326 -12.88 1.81 -10.70
C GLY A 326 -14.16 1.02 -11.01
N ARG A 327 -14.31 0.60 -12.26
CA ARG A 327 -15.41 -0.31 -12.66
C ARG A 327 -15.34 -1.66 -11.96
N LEU A 328 -14.13 -2.09 -11.56
CA LEU A 328 -13.88 -3.39 -10.95
C LEU A 328 -14.54 -3.52 -9.56
N ARG A 329 -14.43 -2.49 -8.71
CA ARG A 329 -14.93 -2.55 -7.32
C ARG A 329 -16.22 -1.78 -7.11
N LYS A 330 -16.82 -1.22 -8.15
CA LYS A 330 -18.05 -0.40 -8.07
C LYS A 330 -19.17 -1.10 -7.30
N SER A 331 -19.50 -2.34 -7.65
CA SER A 331 -20.58 -3.10 -7.01
C SER A 331 -20.34 -3.26 -5.51
N GLU A 332 -19.12 -3.66 -5.12
CA GLU A 332 -18.71 -3.79 -3.73
C GLU A 332 -18.69 -2.44 -3.01
N ASN A 333 -18.25 -1.38 -3.67
CA ASN A 333 -18.25 -0.02 -3.14
C ASN A 333 -19.67 0.43 -2.77
N VAL A 334 -20.64 0.18 -3.64
CA VAL A 334 -22.06 0.48 -3.41
C VAL A 334 -22.63 -0.43 -2.32
N ARG A 335 -22.28 -1.72 -2.29
CA ARG A 335 -22.78 -2.67 -1.30
C ARG A 335 -22.33 -2.35 0.12
N LEU A 336 -21.11 -1.84 0.28
CA LEU A 336 -20.45 -1.72 1.58
C LEU A 336 -20.53 -0.32 2.20
N LYS A 337 -20.75 0.71 1.40
CA LYS A 337 -20.90 2.09 1.90
C LYS A 337 -22.30 2.32 2.48
N SER A 338 -22.38 3.26 3.42
CA SER A 338 -23.68 3.72 3.91
C SER A 338 -24.45 4.46 2.83
N ASP A 339 -25.78 4.37 2.87
CA ASP A 339 -26.65 5.10 1.94
C ASP A 339 -26.40 6.61 1.99
N VAL A 340 -26.09 7.15 3.18
CA VAL A 340 -25.80 8.57 3.39
C VAL A 340 -24.53 8.98 2.65
N GLU A 341 -23.46 8.19 2.77
CA GLU A 341 -22.19 8.47 2.10
C GLU A 341 -22.34 8.42 0.57
N LEU A 342 -23.01 7.39 0.06
CA LEU A 342 -23.27 7.26 -1.38
C LEU A 342 -24.13 8.41 -1.91
N GLU A 343 -25.16 8.82 -1.18
CA GLU A 343 -26.02 9.93 -1.56
C GLU A 343 -25.25 11.27 -1.57
N MET A 344 -24.36 11.48 -0.60
CA MET A 344 -23.48 12.66 -0.61
C MET A 344 -22.58 12.67 -1.85
N MET A 345 -21.95 11.54 -2.20
CA MET A 345 -21.13 11.43 -3.41
C MET A 345 -21.95 11.69 -4.69
N ARG A 346 -23.16 11.13 -4.77
CA ARG A 346 -24.07 11.35 -5.90
C ARG A 346 -24.49 12.82 -6.04
N ARG A 347 -24.78 13.52 -4.93
CA ARG A 347 -25.12 14.95 -4.96
C ARG A 347 -23.95 15.79 -5.46
N ILE A 348 -22.73 15.52 -5.01
CA ILE A 348 -21.53 16.20 -5.50
C ILE A 348 -21.38 15.96 -7.01
N LYS A 349 -21.43 14.70 -7.45
CA LYS A 349 -21.36 14.33 -8.87
C LYS A 349 -22.43 15.01 -9.70
N HIS A 350 -23.69 14.99 -9.26
CA HIS A 350 -24.80 15.61 -9.97
C HIS A 350 -24.66 17.14 -10.04
N SER A 351 -24.15 17.77 -8.98
CA SER A 351 -23.97 19.23 -8.95
C SER A 351 -22.90 19.72 -9.94
N LEU A 352 -21.83 18.94 -10.15
CA LEU A 352 -20.75 19.30 -11.07
C LEU A 352 -20.99 18.77 -12.48
N ASP A 353 -21.55 17.57 -12.61
CA ASP A 353 -21.80 16.87 -13.88
C ASP A 353 -23.26 16.37 -13.98
N PRO A 354 -24.24 17.29 -14.16
CA PRO A 354 -25.66 16.92 -14.22
C PRO A 354 -26.02 16.05 -15.44
N LYS A 355 -25.19 16.07 -16.49
CA LYS A 355 -25.37 15.26 -17.70
C LYS A 355 -24.67 13.88 -17.62
N ASN A 356 -23.95 13.62 -16.53
CA ASN A 356 -23.20 12.39 -16.29
C ASN A 356 -22.28 11.99 -17.46
N ILE A 357 -21.55 12.96 -18.04
CA ILE A 357 -20.67 12.73 -19.19
C ILE A 357 -19.23 12.38 -18.78
N LEU A 358 -18.80 12.74 -17.58
CA LEU A 358 -17.46 12.47 -17.09
C LEU A 358 -17.39 11.09 -16.42
N ASN A 359 -16.74 10.16 -17.12
CA ASN A 359 -16.40 8.81 -16.67
C ASN A 359 -17.55 8.08 -15.94
N PRO A 360 -18.71 7.87 -16.60
CA PRO A 360 -19.86 7.25 -15.97
C PRO A 360 -19.58 5.79 -15.56
N GLU A 361 -20.36 5.31 -14.60
CA GLU A 361 -20.36 3.91 -14.12
C GLU A 361 -19.05 3.45 -13.47
N VAL A 362 -18.31 4.37 -12.83
CA VAL A 362 -17.01 4.10 -12.19
C VAL A 362 -17.08 3.95 -10.68
N LEU A 363 -17.65 4.92 -9.94
CA LEU A 363 -17.63 4.89 -8.47
C LEU A 363 -18.90 4.31 -7.85
N PHE A 364 -20.06 4.51 -8.49
CA PHE A 364 -21.38 4.06 -8.04
C PHE A 364 -22.34 3.91 -9.22
#